data_AF-A0A3M8VE50-F1
#
_entry.id   AF-A0A3M8VE50-F1
#
_cell.length_a   1.000
_cell.length_b   1.000
_cell.length_c   1.000
_cell.angle_alpha   90.00
_cell.angle_beta   90.00
_cell.angle_gamma   90.00
#
_symmetry.space_group_name_H-M   'P 1'
#
loop_
_entity.id
_entity.type
_entity.pdbx_description
1 polymer ?
#
loop_
_entity_poly.entity_id
_entity_poly.type
_entity_poly.pdbx_seq_one_letter_code
_entity_poly.pdbx_strand_id
1 'polypeptide(L)'
;MGHWWERNIGEPGKLPLLLALASFILSFVITRTITRLIKAGKGPFHDVSPGGVHVHHVVPGVILTVIGGFGAVAGGRHGVGAAISAVLFGVGAGLVLDEFALILHLHDVYWTEQGRQSVEVVVVTAALVALVLSGFLPFGVNEVSDAERGDRGAVVAEVSVNFAFALLALVKGKLRIAVIGVLVPLVAVIGAVRLARPGSPWARRVYRHRPRTRARARRRAAR
;
A
#
# COMPACT_ATOMS: atom_id res chain seq x y z
N MET A 1 11.90 7.20 25.13
CA MET A 1 11.36 6.38 24.01
C MET A 1 10.52 5.21 24.50
N GLY A 2 10.93 4.43 25.51
CA GLY A 2 10.14 3.29 26.03
C GLY A 2 8.70 3.62 26.43
N HIS A 3 8.47 4.70 27.18
CA HIS A 3 7.12 5.09 27.63
C HIS A 3 6.16 5.55 26.51
N TRP A 4 6.67 5.95 25.35
CA TRP A 4 5.83 6.24 24.18
C TRP A 4 5.50 4.96 23.43
N TRP A 5 6.49 4.09 23.24
CA TRP A 5 6.32 2.80 22.56
C TRP A 5 5.29 1.93 23.29
N GLU A 6 5.41 1.80 24.60
CA GLU A 6 4.50 0.99 25.40
C GLU A 6 3.05 1.48 25.24
N ARG A 7 2.81 2.78 25.46
CA ARG A 7 1.45 3.37 25.37
C ARG A 7 0.85 3.38 23.98
N ASN A 8 1.65 3.44 22.91
CA ASN A 8 1.13 3.59 21.55
C ASN A 8 1.15 2.28 20.75
N ILE A 9 2.04 1.34 21.08
CA ILE A 9 2.25 0.10 20.32
C ILE A 9 2.05 -1.15 21.19
N GLY A 10 2.64 -1.17 22.39
CA GLY A 10 2.60 -2.29 23.33
C GLY A 10 1.21 -2.52 23.93
N GLU A 11 0.78 -1.64 24.83
CA GLU A 11 -0.51 -1.71 25.54
C GLU A 11 -1.73 -1.80 24.60
N PRO A 12 -1.78 -1.07 23.46
CA PRO A 12 -2.91 -1.19 22.54
C PRO A 12 -2.89 -2.47 21.69
N GLY A 13 -1.86 -3.33 21.83
CA GLY A 13 -1.69 -4.54 21.04
C GLY A 13 -1.54 -4.28 19.54
N LYS A 14 -0.86 -3.19 19.16
CA LYS A 14 -0.62 -2.82 17.75
C LYS A 14 0.64 -3.44 17.16
N LEU A 15 1.48 -4.06 18.00
CA LEU A 15 2.73 -4.68 17.56
C LEU A 15 2.54 -5.68 16.40
N PRO A 16 1.59 -6.64 16.44
CA PRO A 16 1.37 -7.53 15.30
C PRO A 16 1.02 -6.77 14.01
N LEU A 17 0.16 -5.74 14.08
CA LEU A 17 -0.21 -4.95 12.91
C LEU A 17 0.99 -4.17 12.34
N LEU A 18 1.86 -3.64 13.20
CA LEU A 18 3.10 -2.97 12.79
C LEU A 18 4.06 -3.94 12.10
N LEU A 19 4.23 -5.14 12.66
CA LEU A 19 5.09 -6.19 12.09
C LEU A 19 4.56 -6.66 10.74
N ALA A 20 3.24 -6.86 10.60
CA ALA A 20 2.61 -7.21 9.33
C ALA A 20 2.84 -6.12 8.27
N LEU A 21 2.67 -4.84 8.62
CA LEU A 21 2.95 -3.73 7.70
C LEU A 21 4.43 -3.68 7.28
N ALA A 22 5.34 -3.82 8.25
CA ALA A 22 6.77 -3.77 7.99
C ALA A 22 7.22 -4.93 7.09
N SER A 23 6.80 -6.15 7.39
CA SER A 23 7.15 -7.33 6.59
C SER A 23 6.51 -7.30 5.20
N PHE A 24 5.29 -6.76 5.08
CA PHE A 24 4.62 -6.49 3.81
C PHE A 24 5.42 -5.55 2.90
N ILE A 25 5.78 -4.37 3.40
CA ILE A 25 6.55 -3.38 2.63
C ILE A 25 7.91 -3.96 2.25
N LEU A 26 8.60 -4.57 3.21
CA LEU A 26 9.94 -5.12 2.99
C LEU A 26 9.92 -6.24 1.95
N SER A 27 8.99 -7.18 2.06
CA SER A 27 8.82 -8.27 1.11
C SER A 27 8.54 -7.74 -0.29
N PHE A 28 7.60 -6.79 -0.44
CA PHE A 28 7.32 -6.18 -1.73
C PHE A 28 8.55 -5.50 -2.33
N VAL A 29 9.27 -4.67 -1.56
CA VAL A 29 10.46 -3.95 -2.05
C VAL A 29 11.56 -4.93 -2.47
N ILE A 30 11.81 -5.97 -1.68
CA ILE A 30 12.82 -7.00 -1.99
C ILE A 30 12.45 -7.70 -3.29
N THR A 31 11.25 -8.29 -3.37
CA THR A 31 10.82 -9.06 -4.55
C THR A 31 10.80 -8.18 -5.80
N ARG A 32 10.28 -6.97 -5.69
CA ARG A 32 10.28 -5.99 -6.78
C ARG A 32 11.67 -5.66 -7.28
N THR A 33 12.62 -5.50 -6.36
CA THR A 33 14.01 -5.20 -6.68
C THR A 33 14.66 -6.39 -7.38
N ILE A 34 14.47 -7.61 -6.85
CA ILE A 34 14.98 -8.85 -7.45
C ILE A 34 14.43 -9.00 -8.88
N THR A 35 13.11 -8.89 -9.09
CA THR A 35 12.49 -8.99 -10.42
C THR A 35 13.02 -7.94 -11.40
N ARG A 36 13.30 -6.72 -10.93
CA ARG A 36 13.92 -5.67 -11.76
C ARG A 36 15.38 -5.97 -12.09
N LEU A 37 16.13 -6.54 -11.15
CA LEU A 37 17.52 -6.93 -11.36
C LEU A 37 17.63 -8.09 -12.35
N ILE A 38 16.76 -9.10 -12.25
CA ILE A 38 16.64 -10.20 -13.22
C ILE A 38 16.36 -9.63 -14.62
N LYS A 39 15.34 -8.78 -14.76
CA LYS A 39 15.01 -8.13 -16.05
C LYS A 39 16.13 -7.25 -16.61
N ALA A 40 17.00 -6.72 -15.75
CA ALA A 40 18.15 -5.91 -16.15
C ALA A 40 19.42 -6.74 -16.38
N GLY A 41 19.38 -8.07 -16.18
CA GLY A 41 20.55 -8.95 -16.26
C GLY A 41 21.62 -8.65 -15.20
N LYS A 42 21.22 -8.15 -14.02
CA LYS A 42 22.14 -7.70 -12.96
C LYS A 42 22.10 -8.63 -11.74
N GLY A 43 23.28 -9.00 -11.24
CA GLY A 43 23.43 -9.78 -10.01
C GLY A 43 23.25 -11.29 -10.21
N PRO A 44 23.34 -12.08 -9.13
CA PRO A 44 23.28 -13.55 -9.21
C PRO A 44 21.85 -14.11 -9.33
N PHE A 45 20.84 -13.24 -9.48
CA PHE A 45 19.43 -13.61 -9.48
C PHE A 45 18.99 -14.16 -10.83
N HIS A 46 18.18 -15.21 -10.81
CA HIS A 46 17.63 -15.85 -12.00
C HIS A 46 16.22 -16.39 -11.71
N ASP A 47 15.43 -16.59 -12.75
CA ASP A 47 14.11 -17.21 -12.62
C ASP A 47 14.23 -18.66 -12.17
N VAL A 48 13.42 -19.05 -11.19
CA VAL A 48 13.39 -20.40 -10.66
C VAL A 48 12.28 -21.19 -11.35
N SER A 49 12.65 -22.25 -12.07
CA SER A 49 11.71 -23.06 -12.86
C SER A 49 11.92 -24.56 -12.59
N PRO A 50 11.44 -25.09 -11.45
CA PRO A 50 11.60 -26.50 -11.12
C PRO A 50 10.80 -27.36 -12.11
N GLY A 51 11.47 -28.28 -12.81
CA GLY A 51 10.80 -29.21 -13.74
C GLY A 51 10.12 -28.56 -14.95
N GLY A 52 10.53 -27.35 -15.34
CA GLY A 52 9.95 -26.62 -16.48
C GLY A 52 8.67 -25.84 -16.17
N VAL A 53 8.23 -25.81 -14.90
CA VAL A 53 7.08 -24.99 -14.47
C VAL A 53 7.58 -23.69 -13.84
N HIS A 54 7.19 -22.55 -14.42
CA HIS A 54 7.44 -21.24 -13.84
C HIS A 54 6.52 -21.02 -12.63
N VAL A 55 7.06 -21.16 -11.43
CA VAL A 55 6.31 -20.89 -10.20
C VAL A 55 6.45 -19.40 -9.86
N HIS A 56 5.36 -18.66 -10.04
CA HIS A 56 5.29 -17.28 -9.58
C HIS A 56 5.38 -17.22 -8.06
N HIS A 57 6.10 -16.24 -7.52
CA HIS A 57 6.23 -16.02 -6.08
C HIS A 57 4.89 -15.69 -5.39
N VAL A 58 3.83 -15.42 -6.16
CA VAL A 58 2.44 -15.36 -5.67
C VAL A 58 2.01 -16.66 -4.97
N VAL A 59 2.47 -17.83 -5.42
CA VAL A 59 2.05 -19.14 -4.87
C VAL A 59 2.52 -19.32 -3.42
N PRO A 60 3.82 -19.21 -3.09
CA PRO A 60 4.24 -19.18 -1.69
C PRO A 60 3.63 -17.99 -0.93
N GLY A 61 3.38 -16.88 -1.61
CA GLY A 61 2.67 -15.73 -1.05
C GLY A 61 1.27 -16.08 -0.51
N VAL A 62 0.47 -16.82 -1.28
CA VAL A 62 -0.86 -17.29 -0.87
C VAL A 62 -0.75 -18.20 0.35
N ILE A 63 0.18 -19.15 0.35
CA ILE A 63 0.39 -20.09 1.46
C ILE A 63 0.72 -19.33 2.75
N LEU A 64 1.67 -18.40 2.69
CA LEU A 64 2.07 -17.58 3.85
C LEU A 64 0.92 -16.68 4.34
N THR A 65 0.14 -16.11 3.42
CA THR A 65 -1.02 -15.28 3.75
C THR A 65 -2.08 -16.09 4.49
N VAL A 66 -2.38 -17.30 4.04
CA VAL A 66 -3.38 -18.18 4.67
C VAL A 66 -2.92 -18.60 6.07
N ILE A 67 -1.68 -19.09 6.19
CA ILE A 67 -1.11 -19.54 7.48
C ILE A 67 -1.04 -18.37 8.47
N GLY A 68 -0.49 -17.24 8.05
CA GLY A 68 -0.39 -16.05 8.88
C GLY A 68 -1.75 -15.47 9.25
N GLY A 69 -2.70 -15.47 8.31
CA GLY A 69 -4.06 -14.98 8.52
C GLY A 69 -4.83 -15.81 9.55
N PHE A 70 -4.89 -17.13 9.38
CA PHE A 70 -5.53 -18.00 10.37
C PHE A 70 -4.80 -17.99 11.72
N GLY A 71 -3.47 -17.94 11.72
CA GLY A 71 -2.69 -17.80 12.95
C GLY A 71 -2.98 -16.48 13.68
N ALA A 72 -3.17 -15.38 12.97
CA ALA A 72 -3.52 -14.09 13.55
C ALA A 72 -4.96 -14.09 14.11
N VAL A 73 -5.90 -14.75 13.42
CA VAL A 73 -7.28 -14.92 13.89
C VAL A 73 -7.33 -15.80 15.15
N ALA A 74 -6.49 -16.83 15.24
CA ALA A 74 -6.44 -17.74 16.38
C ALA A 74 -5.61 -17.19 17.57
N GLY A 75 -4.58 -16.38 17.31
CA GLY A 75 -3.51 -16.04 18.26
C GLY A 75 -3.72 -14.80 19.13
N GLY A 76 -4.82 -14.06 18.97
CA GLY A 76 -5.06 -12.83 19.72
C GLY A 76 -4.10 -11.68 19.37
N ARG A 77 -4.00 -10.66 20.25
CA ARG A 77 -3.26 -9.40 19.99
C ARG A 77 -1.85 -9.34 20.58
N HIS A 78 -1.46 -10.33 21.39
CA HIS A 78 -0.21 -10.32 22.16
C HIS A 78 0.53 -11.65 22.04
N GLY A 79 1.82 -11.62 22.35
CA GLY A 79 2.67 -12.81 22.38
C GLY A 79 3.36 -13.12 21.06
N VAL A 80 4.29 -14.08 21.13
CA VAL A 80 5.17 -14.47 20.01
C VAL A 80 4.38 -15.07 18.84
N GLY A 81 3.33 -15.84 19.13
CA GLY A 81 2.46 -16.42 18.10
C GLY A 81 1.81 -15.35 17.22
N ALA A 82 1.21 -14.32 17.82
CA ALA A 82 0.61 -13.21 17.09
C ALA A 82 1.64 -12.44 16.24
N ALA A 83 2.85 -12.25 16.75
CA ALA A 83 3.94 -11.61 16.02
C ALA A 83 4.40 -12.44 14.80
N ILE A 84 4.59 -13.75 14.97
CA ILE A 84 4.96 -14.66 13.87
C ILE A 84 3.86 -14.69 12.81
N SER A 85 2.60 -14.87 13.22
CA SER A 85 1.46 -14.89 12.30
C SER A 85 1.35 -13.59 11.51
N ALA A 86 1.55 -12.44 12.15
CA ALA A 86 1.59 -11.15 11.49
C ALA A 86 2.74 -11.03 10.46
N VAL A 87 3.95 -11.48 10.81
CA VAL A 87 5.09 -11.46 9.89
C VAL A 87 4.80 -12.33 8.67
N LEU A 88 4.34 -13.57 8.87
CA LEU A 88 3.97 -14.50 7.79
C LEU A 88 2.89 -13.91 6.90
N PHE A 89 1.84 -13.34 7.50
CA PHE A 89 0.76 -12.68 6.76
C PHE A 89 1.29 -11.52 5.92
N GLY A 90 2.09 -10.64 6.50
CA GLY A 90 2.64 -9.49 5.79
C GLY A 90 3.57 -9.90 4.65
N VAL A 91 4.48 -10.85 4.85
CA VAL A 91 5.32 -11.39 3.77
C VAL A 91 4.45 -11.99 2.66
N GLY A 92 3.48 -12.82 3.02
CA GLY A 92 2.56 -13.44 2.07
C GLY A 92 1.82 -12.41 1.23
N ALA A 93 1.22 -11.41 1.87
CA ALA A 93 0.52 -10.32 1.20
C ALA A 93 1.45 -9.50 0.29
N GLY A 94 2.71 -9.30 0.69
CA GLY A 94 3.71 -8.56 -0.08
C GLY A 94 4.04 -9.25 -1.39
N LEU A 95 4.24 -10.57 -1.33
CA LEU A 95 4.45 -11.42 -2.50
C LEU A 95 3.22 -11.47 -3.40
N VAL A 96 2.02 -11.60 -2.83
CA VAL A 96 0.78 -11.63 -3.62
C VAL A 96 0.54 -10.31 -4.35
N LEU A 97 0.77 -9.19 -3.67
CA LEU A 97 0.50 -7.86 -4.25
C LEU A 97 1.57 -7.39 -5.24
N ASP A 98 2.78 -7.97 -5.27
CA ASP A 98 3.73 -7.67 -6.37
C ASP A 98 3.18 -8.14 -7.73
N GLU A 99 2.47 -9.27 -7.76
CA GLU A 99 1.80 -9.82 -8.94
C GLU A 99 0.33 -9.41 -9.06
N PHE A 100 -0.11 -8.38 -8.33
CA PHE A 100 -1.50 -7.94 -8.37
C PHE A 100 -2.03 -7.71 -9.79
N ALA A 101 -1.20 -7.16 -10.67
CA ALA A 101 -1.58 -6.91 -12.06
C ALA A 101 -1.90 -8.21 -12.83
N LEU A 102 -1.19 -9.30 -12.55
CA LEU A 102 -1.41 -10.64 -13.14
C LEU A 102 -2.67 -11.29 -12.56
N ILE A 103 -2.90 -11.14 -11.25
CA ILE A 103 -4.11 -11.64 -10.58
C ILE A 103 -5.36 -10.94 -11.13
N LEU A 104 -5.29 -9.62 -11.32
CA LEU A 104 -6.42 -8.83 -11.80
C LEU A 104 -6.65 -8.99 -13.31
N HIS A 105 -5.59 -9.17 -14.08
CA HIS A 105 -5.65 -9.33 -15.54
C HIS A 105 -4.93 -10.63 -15.91
N LEU A 106 -5.70 -11.70 -16.07
CA LEU A 106 -5.22 -13.05 -16.39
C LEU A 106 -4.55 -13.18 -17.77
N HIS A 107 -4.54 -12.11 -18.58
CA HIS A 107 -3.86 -12.04 -19.86
C HIS A 107 -2.72 -11.02 -19.81
N ASP A 108 -1.52 -11.50 -20.12
CA ASP A 108 -0.25 -10.78 -20.19
C ASP A 108 -0.24 -9.52 -21.08
N VAL A 109 -1.27 -9.32 -21.92
CA VAL A 109 -1.27 -8.40 -23.08
C VAL A 109 -1.24 -6.89 -22.73
N TYR A 110 -1.17 -6.48 -21.45
CA TYR A 110 -1.14 -5.05 -21.05
C TYR A 110 0.23 -4.52 -20.60
N TRP A 111 1.29 -5.05 -21.22
CA TRP A 111 2.72 -5.02 -20.87
C TRP A 111 3.39 -3.67 -20.50
N THR A 112 2.74 -2.51 -20.62
CA THR A 112 3.38 -1.22 -20.26
C THR A 112 2.92 -0.63 -18.91
N GLU A 113 1.82 -1.10 -18.33
CA GLU A 113 1.26 -0.51 -17.09
C GLU A 113 1.20 -1.45 -15.86
N GLN A 114 1.44 -2.77 -16.03
CA GLN A 114 1.34 -3.76 -14.95
C GLN A 114 2.19 -3.37 -13.73
N GLY A 115 3.42 -2.94 -13.98
CA GLY A 115 4.33 -2.59 -12.91
C GLY A 115 3.95 -1.36 -12.10
N ARG A 116 3.03 -0.53 -12.60
CA ARG A 116 2.49 0.63 -11.89
C ARG A 116 1.31 0.22 -11.01
N GLN A 117 0.44 -0.67 -11.48
CA GLN A 117 -0.76 -1.10 -10.75
C GLN A 117 -0.41 -1.78 -9.42
N SER A 118 0.53 -2.73 -9.41
CA SER A 118 0.99 -3.37 -8.17
C SER A 118 1.51 -2.35 -7.15
N VAL A 119 2.30 -1.36 -7.62
CA VAL A 119 2.83 -0.30 -6.74
C VAL A 119 1.71 0.61 -6.22
N GLU A 120 0.74 0.96 -7.06
CA GLU A 120 -0.43 1.76 -6.65
C GLU A 120 -1.21 1.05 -5.53
N VAL A 121 -1.49 -0.24 -5.68
CA VAL A 121 -2.21 -1.04 -4.67
C VAL A 121 -1.40 -1.18 -3.39
N VAL A 122 -0.11 -1.50 -3.49
CA VAL A 122 0.77 -1.64 -2.31
C VAL A 122 0.86 -0.34 -1.52
N VAL A 123 0.98 0.80 -2.19
CA VAL A 123 1.02 2.12 -1.53
C VAL A 123 -0.30 2.41 -0.81
N VAL A 124 -1.45 2.12 -1.44
CA VAL A 124 -2.76 2.32 -0.81
C VAL A 124 -2.91 1.41 0.40
N THR A 125 -2.60 0.12 0.26
CA THR A 125 -2.66 -0.84 1.36
C THR A 125 -1.78 -0.42 2.53
N ALA A 126 -0.51 -0.07 2.27
CA ALA A 126 0.41 0.38 3.30
C ALA A 126 -0.10 1.65 4.01
N ALA A 127 -0.61 2.62 3.26
CA ALA A 127 -1.11 3.86 3.81
C ALA A 127 -2.42 3.67 4.62
N LEU A 128 -3.32 2.78 4.20
CA LEU A 128 -4.52 2.43 4.97
C LEU A 128 -4.17 1.75 6.28
N VAL A 129 -3.23 0.79 6.26
CA VAL A 129 -2.78 0.09 7.47
C VAL A 129 -2.04 1.05 8.41
N ALA A 130 -1.21 1.95 7.86
CA ALA A 130 -0.55 3.01 8.65
C ALA A 130 -1.56 3.97 9.31
N LEU A 131 -2.64 4.32 8.60
CA LEU A 131 -3.74 5.11 9.15
C LEU A 131 -4.40 4.38 10.34
N VAL A 132 -4.66 3.07 10.23
CA VAL A 132 -5.17 2.26 11.35
C VAL A 132 -4.18 2.22 12.52
N LEU A 133 -2.88 2.06 12.25
CA LEU A 133 -1.83 2.11 13.27
C LEU A 133 -1.78 3.47 14.00
N SER A 134 -2.04 4.57 13.29
CA SER A 134 -2.09 5.92 13.86
C SER A 134 -3.28 6.14 14.80
N GLY A 135 -4.24 5.20 14.87
CA GLY A 135 -5.40 5.27 15.76
C GLY A 135 -6.72 5.60 15.06
N PHE A 136 -6.74 5.69 13.72
CA PHE A 136 -7.99 5.75 12.97
C PHE A 136 -8.69 4.39 13.01
N LEU A 137 -9.79 4.31 13.76
CA LEU A 137 -10.64 3.11 13.82
C LEU A 137 -11.91 3.40 13.00
N PRO A 138 -12.03 2.91 11.76
CA PRO A 138 -13.20 3.16 10.92
C PRO A 138 -14.51 2.61 11.52
N PHE A 139 -14.41 1.71 12.51
CA PHE A 139 -15.55 1.04 13.14
C PHE A 139 -15.72 1.34 14.64
N GLY A 140 -15.04 2.36 15.17
CA GLY A 140 -15.33 2.98 16.48
C GLY A 140 -15.21 2.08 17.71
N VAL A 141 -14.21 2.31 18.56
CA VAL A 141 -14.22 1.82 19.94
C VAL A 141 -14.13 3.02 20.86
N ASN A 142 -15.26 3.34 21.48
CA ASN A 142 -15.50 4.52 22.29
C ASN A 142 -15.02 4.30 23.73
N GLU A 143 -13.73 4.50 24.02
CA GLU A 143 -13.25 4.82 25.39
C GLU A 143 -11.93 5.60 25.31
N VAL A 144 -12.01 6.89 24.97
CA VAL A 144 -10.85 7.80 25.03
C VAL A 144 -11.29 9.02 25.82
N SER A 145 -10.57 9.37 26.89
CA SER A 145 -10.86 10.51 27.75
C SER A 145 -10.99 11.82 26.95
N ASP A 146 -11.82 12.78 27.38
CA ASP A 146 -12.13 13.99 26.59
C ASP A 146 -10.88 14.84 26.26
N ALA A 147 -9.85 14.80 27.11
CA ALA A 147 -8.56 15.47 26.89
C ALA A 147 -7.67 14.76 25.85
N GLU A 148 -7.69 13.41 25.81
CA GLU A 148 -6.98 12.64 24.78
C GLU A 148 -7.74 12.61 23.44
N ARG A 149 -9.06 12.83 23.47
CA ARG A 149 -9.93 12.82 22.28
C ARG A 149 -9.69 14.02 21.37
N GLY A 150 -9.37 15.19 21.93
CA GLY A 150 -9.06 16.40 21.18
C GLY A 150 -7.76 16.29 20.36
N ASP A 151 -6.68 15.88 21.01
CA ASP A 151 -5.34 15.81 20.38
C ASP A 151 -5.23 14.62 19.41
N ARG A 152 -5.72 13.43 19.79
CA ARG A 152 -5.77 12.27 18.89
C ARG A 152 -6.76 12.47 17.74
N GLY A 153 -7.91 13.09 18.00
CA GLY A 153 -8.91 13.37 16.97
C GLY A 153 -8.38 14.32 15.91
N ALA A 154 -7.64 15.37 16.30
CA ALA A 154 -6.99 16.30 15.39
C ALA A 154 -5.94 15.60 14.53
N VAL A 155 -5.04 14.81 15.15
CA VAL A 155 -4.01 14.05 14.42
C VAL A 155 -4.64 13.06 13.45
N VAL A 156 -5.64 12.30 13.89
CA VAL A 156 -6.35 11.34 13.04
C VAL A 156 -7.03 12.05 11.86
N ALA A 157 -7.73 13.16 12.11
CA ALA A 157 -8.37 13.95 11.06
C ALA A 157 -7.33 14.49 10.06
N GLU A 158 -6.21 15.00 10.53
CA GLU A 158 -5.12 15.50 9.69
C GLU A 158 -4.56 14.39 8.80
N VAL A 159 -4.25 13.22 9.38
CA VAL A 159 -3.74 12.06 8.64
C VAL A 159 -4.77 11.56 7.63
N SER A 160 -6.06 11.49 8.00
CA SER A 160 -7.14 11.11 7.09
C SER A 160 -7.30 12.08 5.92
N VAL A 161 -7.25 13.39 6.17
CA VAL A 161 -7.33 14.42 5.12
C VAL A 161 -6.12 14.33 4.20
N ASN A 162 -4.92 14.18 4.74
CA ASN A 162 -3.71 14.01 3.94
C ASN A 162 -3.79 12.74 3.07
N PHE A 163 -4.24 11.64 3.67
CA PHE A 163 -4.46 10.39 2.96
C PHE A 163 -5.45 10.55 1.80
N ALA A 164 -6.56 11.27 2.00
CA ALA A 164 -7.52 11.56 0.94
C ALA A 164 -6.88 12.35 -0.22
N PHE A 165 -6.02 13.34 0.07
CA PHE A 165 -5.29 14.06 -0.97
C PHE A 165 -4.30 13.16 -1.73
N ALA A 166 -3.55 12.30 -1.03
CA ALA A 166 -2.63 11.35 -1.64
C ALA A 166 -3.39 10.35 -2.54
N LEU A 167 -4.54 9.86 -2.09
CA LEU A 167 -5.42 8.98 -2.87
C LEU A 167 -5.97 9.68 -4.11
N LEU A 168 -6.40 10.94 -3.99
CA LEU A 168 -6.83 11.75 -5.15
C LEU A 168 -5.68 11.92 -6.16
N ALA A 169 -4.46 12.18 -5.70
CA ALA A 169 -3.28 12.26 -6.57
C ALA A 169 -3.03 10.93 -7.29
N LEU A 170 -3.20 9.80 -6.59
CA LEU A 170 -3.05 8.45 -7.13
C LEU A 170 -4.08 8.15 -8.22
N VAL A 171 -5.38 8.35 -7.93
CA VAL A 171 -6.50 8.14 -8.88
C VAL A 171 -6.37 9.05 -10.11
N LYS A 172 -5.71 10.21 -9.94
CA LYS A 172 -5.31 11.12 -11.03
C LYS A 172 -4.09 10.66 -11.83
N GLY A 173 -3.57 9.46 -11.59
CA GLY A 173 -2.42 8.85 -12.28
C GLY A 173 -1.07 9.45 -11.90
N LYS A 174 -0.91 9.97 -10.67
CA LYS A 174 0.32 10.63 -10.22
C LYS A 174 1.01 9.87 -9.10
N LEU A 175 1.32 8.59 -9.34
CA LEU A 175 1.92 7.69 -8.35
C LEU A 175 3.07 8.33 -7.56
N ARG A 176 4.08 8.90 -8.23
CA ARG A 176 5.22 9.54 -7.54
C ARG A 176 4.80 10.64 -6.56
N ILE A 177 3.83 11.47 -6.96
CA ILE A 177 3.34 12.58 -6.13
C ILE A 177 2.47 12.03 -4.99
N ALA A 178 1.68 10.98 -5.23
CA ALA A 178 0.90 10.32 -4.19
C ALA A 178 1.79 9.70 -3.11
N VAL A 179 2.84 8.95 -3.49
CA VAL A 179 3.80 8.34 -2.56
C VAL A 179 4.49 9.40 -1.71
N ILE A 180 5.04 10.44 -2.34
CA ILE A 180 5.70 11.54 -1.61
C ILE A 180 4.67 12.29 -0.75
N GLY A 181 3.44 12.44 -1.23
CA GLY A 181 2.35 13.12 -0.55
C GLY A 181 1.90 12.47 0.77
N VAL A 182 2.05 11.14 0.90
CA VAL A 182 1.80 10.45 2.17
C VAL A 182 2.71 10.99 3.28
N LEU A 183 3.96 11.30 2.96
CA LEU A 183 4.95 11.80 3.92
C LEU A 183 4.99 13.33 3.99
N VAL A 184 4.67 14.00 2.88
CA VAL A 184 4.76 15.46 2.74
C VAL A 184 3.39 16.00 2.34
N PRO A 185 2.56 16.46 3.31
CA PRO A 185 1.17 16.81 3.03
C PRO A 185 0.99 17.86 1.94
N LEU A 186 1.90 18.84 1.86
CA LEU A 186 1.89 19.84 0.80
C LEU A 186 1.99 19.22 -0.60
N VAL A 187 2.77 18.15 -0.75
CA VAL A 187 2.90 17.42 -2.03
C VAL A 187 1.61 16.68 -2.37
N ALA A 188 0.91 16.12 -1.39
CA ALA A 188 -0.40 15.50 -1.58
C ALA A 188 -1.42 16.51 -2.11
N VAL A 189 -1.49 17.70 -1.50
CA VAL A 189 -2.40 18.79 -1.93
C VAL A 189 -2.08 19.21 -3.36
N ILE A 190 -0.80 19.44 -3.69
CA ILE A 190 -0.35 19.77 -5.05
C ILE A 190 -0.78 18.66 -6.04
N GLY A 191 -0.64 17.40 -5.63
CA GLY A 191 -1.08 16.23 -6.36
C GLY A 191 -2.58 16.19 -6.59
N ALA A 192 -3.37 16.49 -5.57
CA ALA A 192 -4.82 16.50 -5.61
C ALA A 192 -5.36 17.64 -6.48
N VAL A 193 -4.82 18.85 -6.39
CA VAL A 193 -5.30 20.04 -7.12
C VAL A 193 -4.93 19.98 -8.60
N ARG A 194 -3.69 19.58 -8.94
CA ARG A 194 -3.21 19.59 -10.34
C ARG A 194 -4.09 18.71 -11.25
N LEU A 195 -4.09 18.99 -12.55
CA LEU A 195 -4.80 18.16 -13.55
C LEU A 195 -4.31 16.72 -13.52
N ALA A 196 -5.25 15.77 -13.66
CA ALA A 196 -4.97 14.35 -13.82
C ALA A 196 -4.14 14.04 -15.08
N ARG A 197 -3.33 12.98 -15.03
CA ARG A 197 -2.65 12.46 -16.23
C ARG A 197 -3.69 11.96 -17.24
N PRO A 198 -3.49 12.20 -18.55
CA PRO A 198 -4.33 11.59 -19.58
C PRO A 198 -4.38 10.08 -19.42
N GLY A 199 -5.55 9.48 -19.64
CA GLY A 199 -5.73 8.04 -19.48
C GLY A 199 -5.97 7.56 -18.04
N SER A 200 -5.75 8.38 -16.99
CA SER A 200 -6.10 7.97 -15.62
C SER A 200 -7.60 7.71 -15.42
N PRO A 201 -8.00 6.87 -14.44
CA PRO A 201 -9.41 6.66 -14.09
C PRO A 201 -10.17 7.99 -13.87
N TRP A 202 -9.54 8.94 -13.18
CA TRP A 202 -10.09 10.29 -13.01
C TRP A 202 -10.33 10.99 -14.33
N ALA A 203 -9.33 11.02 -15.23
CA ALA A 203 -9.46 11.71 -16.52
C ALA A 203 -10.55 11.07 -17.40
N ARG A 204 -10.66 9.73 -17.39
CA ARG A 204 -11.68 9.01 -18.18
C ARG A 204 -13.10 9.30 -17.70
N ARG A 205 -13.32 9.35 -16.39
CA ARG A 205 -14.66 9.60 -15.81
C ARG A 205 -15.00 11.09 -15.77
N VAL A 206 -14.15 11.90 -15.15
CA VAL A 206 -14.45 13.31 -14.84
C VAL A 206 -14.26 14.22 -16.04
N TYR A 207 -13.31 13.93 -16.95
CA TYR A 207 -13.09 14.77 -18.14
C TYR A 207 -13.86 14.30 -19.37
N ARG A 208 -14.72 13.27 -19.26
CA ARG A 208 -15.52 12.72 -20.37
C ARG A 208 -16.30 13.80 -21.09
N HIS A 209 -17.01 14.62 -20.31
CA HIS A 209 -17.89 15.70 -20.78
C HIS A 209 -17.22 17.08 -20.72
N ARG A 210 -15.90 17.14 -20.52
CA ARG A 210 -15.12 18.39 -20.40
C ARG A 210 -14.00 18.45 -21.44
N PRO A 211 -14.31 18.68 -22.73
CA PRO A 211 -13.34 18.59 -23.82
C PRO A 211 -12.18 19.58 -23.67
N ARG A 212 -12.45 20.80 -23.19
CA ARG A 212 -11.43 21.82 -22.91
C ARG A 212 -10.42 21.35 -21.84
N THR A 213 -10.91 20.80 -20.73
CA THR A 213 -10.07 20.28 -19.64
C THR A 213 -9.25 19.06 -20.09
N ARG A 214 -9.86 18.16 -20.87
CA ARG A 214 -9.18 16.99 -21.45
C ARG A 214 -8.05 17.40 -22.39
N ALA A 215 -8.28 18.38 -23.26
CA ALA A 215 -7.25 18.92 -24.15
C ALA A 215 -6.10 19.55 -23.37
N ARG A 216 -6.38 20.34 -22.33
CA ARG A 216 -5.35 20.95 -21.46
C ARG A 216 -4.52 19.89 -20.73
N ALA A 217 -5.15 18.83 -20.23
CA ALA A 217 -4.45 17.71 -19.59
C ALA A 217 -3.52 16.97 -20.58
N ARG A 218 -3.96 16.74 -21.82
CA ARG A 218 -3.14 16.14 -22.89
C ARG A 218 -1.94 17.01 -23.25
N ARG A 219 -2.16 18.32 -23.52
CA ARG A 219 -1.08 19.26 -23.84
C ARG A 219 -0.02 19.34 -22.75
N ARG A 220 -0.43 19.29 -21.48
CA ARG A 220 0.50 19.31 -20.36
C ARG A 220 1.34 18.02 -20.26
N ALA A 221 0.76 16.87 -20.57
CA ALA A 221 1.47 15.60 -20.50
C ALA A 221 2.45 15.39 -21.65
N ALA A 222 2.29 16.13 -22.75
CA ALA A 222 3.17 16.14 -23.90
C ALA A 222 4.36 17.13 -23.77
N ARG A 223 4.46 17.86 -22.65
CA ARG A 223 5.61 18.69 -22.27
C ARG A 223 6.45 17.94 -21.26
#